data_AF-A0A699ZDC9-F1
#
_entry.id   AF-A0A699ZDC9-F1
#
_cell.length_a   1.000
_cell.length_b   1.000
_cell.length_c   1.000
_cell.angle_alpha   90.00
_cell.angle_beta   90.00
_cell.angle_gamma   90.00
#
_symmetry.space_group_name_H-M   'P 1'
#
loop_
_entity.id
_entity.type
_entity.pdbx_description
1 polymer ?
#
loop_
_entity_poly.entity_id
_entity_poly.type
_entity_poly.pdbx_seq_one_letter_code
_entity_poly.pdbx_strand_id
1 'polypeptide(L)'
;MVRLRETRLFCRHDHPAAACVVIREERWCEGGFQELRKQGAPAEGPAYTDGDAASATFQAVAPVGVKKFHVSKLVLPNTLASTVKA
;
A
#
# COMPACT_ATOMS: atom_id res chain seq x y z
N MET A 1 8.58 0.51 -18.27
CA MET A 1 8.86 0.53 -16.82
C MET A 1 7.55 0.64 -16.07
N VAL A 2 7.50 0.29 -14.80
CA VAL A 2 6.30 0.42 -13.95
C VAL A 2 6.64 1.24 -12.72
N ARG A 3 5.74 2.14 -12.36
CA ARG A 3 5.82 2.98 -11.16
C ARG A 3 4.49 2.90 -10.44
N LEU A 4 4.52 2.57 -9.16
CA LEU A 4 3.34 2.50 -8.31
C LEU A 4 3.61 3.27 -7.01
N ARG A 5 2.69 4.16 -6.66
CA ARG A 5 2.65 4.81 -5.35
C ARG A 5 1.33 4.42 -4.72
N GLU A 6 1.39 3.69 -3.63
CA GLU A 6 0.20 3.27 -2.90
C GLU A 6 0.27 3.73 -1.45
N THR A 7 -0.90 4.01 -0.92
CA THR A 7 -1.11 4.33 0.49
C THR A 7 -2.22 3.43 0.99
N ARG A 8 -1.92 2.57 1.96
CA ARG A 8 -2.90 1.72 2.62
C ARG A 8 -3.24 2.31 3.99
N LEU A 9 -4.52 2.40 4.27
CA LEU A 9 -5.05 2.89 5.54
C LEU A 9 -5.76 1.73 6.25
N PHE A 10 -5.33 1.43 7.47
CA PHE A 10 -5.94 0.39 8.29
C PHE A 10 -6.55 1.01 9.54
N CYS A 11 -7.84 0.78 9.75
CA CYS A 11 -8.55 1.14 10.98
C CYS A 11 -9.04 -0.13 11.68
N ARG A 12 -8.94 -0.15 13.00
CA ARG A 12 -9.50 -1.24 13.81
C ARG A 12 -10.93 -0.89 14.21
N HIS A 13 -11.87 -1.75 13.84
CA HIS A 13 -13.27 -1.62 14.24
C HIS A 13 -13.61 -2.41 15.50
N ASP A 14 -12.80 -3.42 15.83
CA ASP A 14 -13.01 -4.35 16.94
C ASP A 14 -12.57 -3.79 18.30
N HIS A 15 -11.83 -2.67 18.32
CA HIS A 15 -11.28 -2.09 19.53
C HIS A 15 -11.70 -0.61 19.66
N PRO A 16 -12.77 -0.30 20.43
CA PRO A 16 -13.31 1.05 20.53
C PRO A 16 -12.28 2.12 20.94
N ALA A 17 -11.33 1.78 21.82
CA ALA A 17 -10.26 2.71 22.22
C ALA A 17 -9.25 3.02 21.10
N ALA A 18 -9.24 2.23 20.02
CA ALA A 18 -8.42 2.45 18.83
C ALA A 18 -9.24 3.01 17.65
N ALA A 19 -10.53 3.31 17.83
CA ALA A 19 -11.41 3.79 16.76
C ALA A 19 -10.91 5.09 16.10
N CYS A 20 -10.12 5.89 16.82
CA CYS A 20 -9.52 7.13 16.31
C CYS A 20 -8.08 6.95 15.80
N VAL A 21 -7.56 5.73 15.71
CA VAL A 21 -6.19 5.46 15.24
C VAL A 21 -6.25 4.75 13.89
N VAL A 22 -5.67 5.39 12.87
CA VAL A 22 -5.48 4.81 11.55
C VAL A 22 -4.01 4.56 11.32
N ILE A 23 -3.65 3.33 10.95
CA ILE A 23 -2.29 3.02 10.49
C ILE A 23 -2.22 3.39 9.01
N ARG A 24 -1.27 4.24 8.65
CA ARG A 24 -0.96 4.59 7.26
C ARG A 24 0.35 3.94 6.86
N GLU A 25 0.28 3.10 5.84
CA GLU A 25 1.42 2.52 5.14
C GLU A 25 1.57 3.20 3.78
N GLU A 26 2.71 3.82 3.53
CA GLU A 26 3.07 4.39 2.23
C GLU A 26 4.15 3.53 1.58
N ARG A 27 3.89 3.06 0.35
CA ARG A 27 4.83 2.27 -0.42
C ARG A 27 4.98 2.82 -1.83
N TRP A 28 6.22 3.16 -2.21
CA TRP A 28 6.55 3.61 -3.55
C TRP A 28 7.48 2.59 -4.20
N CYS A 29 7.05 2.05 -5.33
CA CYS A 29 7.77 1.04 -6.10
C CYS A 29 8.04 1.54 -7.51
N GLU A 30 9.24 1.30 -8.02
CA GLU A 30 9.66 1.61 -9.37
C GLU A 30 10.63 0.57 -9.89
N GLY A 31 10.35 0.03 -11.07
CA GLY A 31 11.23 -0.94 -11.72
C GLY A 31 11.13 -0.92 -13.24
N GLY A 32 12.27 -1.16 -13.90
CA GLY A 32 12.32 -1.50 -15.32
C GLY A 32 11.89 -2.95 -15.54
N PHE A 33 11.17 -3.24 -16.62
CA PHE A 33 10.65 -4.59 -16.89
C PHE A 33 11.74 -5.67 -16.92
N GLN A 34 12.91 -5.37 -17.51
CA GLN A 34 14.03 -6.30 -17.55
C GLN A 34 14.57 -6.62 -16.15
N GLU A 35 14.62 -5.64 -15.25
CA GLU A 35 15.12 -5.84 -13.89
C GLU A 35 14.10 -6.60 -13.04
N LEU A 36 12.82 -6.28 -13.17
CA LEU A 36 11.74 -7.01 -12.50
C LEU A 36 11.67 -8.46 -13.01
N ARG A 37 11.88 -8.70 -14.31
CA ARG A 37 11.91 -10.04 -14.89
C ARG A 37 12.98 -10.95 -14.30
N LYS A 38 14.18 -10.41 -14.04
CA LYS A 38 15.26 -11.19 -13.38
C LYS A 38 14.85 -11.72 -12.01
N GLN A 39 13.85 -11.11 -11.40
CA GLN A 39 13.32 -11.43 -10.07
C GLN A 39 12.01 -12.22 -10.16
N GLY A 40 11.64 -12.70 -11.35
CA GLY A 40 10.44 -13.51 -11.58
C GLY A 40 9.17 -12.72 -11.85
N ALA A 41 9.23 -11.39 -11.98
CA ALA A 41 8.06 -10.59 -12.37
C ALA A 41 7.77 -10.70 -13.88
N PRO A 42 6.55 -10.35 -14.32
CA PRO A 42 6.21 -10.27 -15.73
C PRO A 42 7.11 -9.30 -16.51
N ALA A 43 7.42 -9.70 -17.75
CA ALA A 43 8.42 -9.06 -18.60
C ALA A 43 7.88 -7.89 -19.44
N GLU A 44 6.57 -7.65 -19.44
CA GLU A 44 5.94 -6.68 -20.34
C GLU A 44 4.82 -5.87 -19.66
N GLY A 45 4.62 -4.65 -20.15
CA GLY A 45 3.66 -3.70 -19.60
C GLY A 45 2.22 -4.21 -19.47
N PRO A 46 1.66 -4.96 -20.44
CA PRO A 46 0.31 -5.49 -20.36
C PRO A 46 0.05 -6.40 -19.15
N ALA A 47 1.08 -7.01 -18.56
CA ALA A 47 0.92 -7.82 -17.36
C ALA A 47 0.74 -6.99 -16.06
N TYR A 48 0.90 -5.67 -16.14
CA TYR A 48 0.62 -4.71 -15.08
C TYR A 48 -0.64 -3.92 -15.47
N THR A 49 -1.74 -4.64 -15.71
CA THR A 49 -3.00 -4.13 -16.27
C THR A 49 -3.58 -2.95 -15.49
N ASP A 50 -3.38 -2.95 -14.17
CA ASP A 50 -3.91 -1.97 -13.24
C ASP A 50 -3.00 -1.86 -11.98
N GLY A 51 -3.44 -1.01 -11.05
CA GLY A 51 -2.72 -0.78 -9.80
C GLY A 51 -2.63 -2.01 -8.89
N ASP A 52 -3.63 -2.89 -8.88
CA ASP A 52 -3.67 -4.06 -8.01
C ASP A 52 -2.75 -5.17 -8.53
N ALA A 53 -2.79 -5.43 -9.83
CA ALA A 53 -1.86 -6.34 -10.50
C ALA A 53 -0.41 -5.87 -10.32
N ALA A 54 -0.16 -4.57 -10.45
CA ALA A 54 1.16 -3.99 -10.17
C ALA A 54 1.54 -4.10 -8.70
N SER A 55 0.60 -3.86 -7.78
CA SER A 55 0.80 -3.95 -6.33
C SER A 55 1.21 -5.37 -5.92
N ALA A 56 0.49 -6.38 -6.40
CA ALA A 56 0.76 -7.79 -6.16
C ALA A 56 2.13 -8.20 -6.71
N THR A 57 2.45 -7.77 -7.93
CA THR A 57 3.76 -8.05 -8.54
C THR A 57 4.89 -7.46 -7.71
N PHE A 58 4.81 -6.17 -7.32
CA PHE A 58 5.83 -5.54 -6.48
C PHE A 58 5.91 -6.14 -5.07
N GLN A 59 4.84 -6.72 -4.54
CA GLN A 59 4.91 -7.49 -3.29
C GLN A 59 5.66 -8.80 -3.47
N ALA A 60 5.38 -9.54 -4.55
CA ALA A 60 6.01 -10.83 -4.82
C ALA A 60 7.52 -10.72 -5.03
N VAL A 61 8.01 -9.62 -5.60
CA VAL A 61 9.45 -9.39 -5.83
C VAL A 61 10.10 -8.44 -4.82
N ALA A 62 9.41 -8.11 -3.72
CA ALA A 62 9.97 -7.25 -2.69
C ALA A 62 11.29 -7.83 -2.13
N PRO A 63 12.30 -6.99 -1.84
CA PRO A 63 12.27 -5.52 -1.79
C PRO A 63 12.61 -4.83 -3.13
N VAL A 64 12.64 -5.55 -4.25
CA VAL A 64 13.11 -5.00 -5.52
C VAL A 64 12.20 -3.87 -6.01
N GLY A 65 12.83 -2.76 -6.37
CA GLY A 65 12.14 -1.57 -6.86
C GLY A 65 11.48 -0.72 -5.77
N VAL A 66 11.49 -1.13 -4.50
CA VAL A 66 10.98 -0.29 -3.40
C VAL A 66 11.89 0.94 -3.24
N LYS A 67 11.31 2.12 -3.37
CA LYS A 67 11.98 3.43 -3.20
C LYS A 67 11.62 4.09 -1.88
N LYS A 68 10.41 3.83 -1.38
CA LYS A 68 9.94 4.30 -0.08
C LYS A 68 9.07 3.21 0.53
N PHE A 69 9.30 2.94 1.81
CA PHE A 69 8.36 2.23 2.66
C PHE A 69 8.30 2.97 4.00
N HIS A 70 7.12 3.44 4.37
CA HIS A 70 6.93 4.19 5.61
C HIS A 70 5.61 3.83 6.26
N VAL A 71 5.66 3.50 7.55
CA VAL A 71 4.48 3.22 8.37
C VAL A 71 4.36 4.33 9.41
N SER A 72 3.17 4.91 9.52
CA SER A 72 2.86 6.00 10.44
C SER A 72 1.50 5.79 11.09
N LYS A 73 1.31 6.36 12.28
CA LYS A 73 -0.01 6.43 12.94
C LYS A 73 -0.62 7.79 12.67
N LEU A 74 -1.88 7.79 12.26
CA LEU A 74 -2.72 8.97 12.13
C LEU A 74 -3.76 8.93 13.25
N VAL A 75 -3.89 10.04 13.97
CA VAL A 75 -4.93 10.20 14.99
C VAL A 75 -6.04 11.03 14.37
N LEU A 76 -7.22 10.44 14.22
CA LEU A 76 -8.40 11.14 13.71
C LEU A 76 -8.94 12.09 14.79
N PRO A 77 -9.44 13.27 14.39
CA PRO A 77 -10.07 14.19 15.34
C PRO A 77 -11.30 13.52 15.98
N ASN A 78 -11.46 13.74 17.28
CA ASN A 78 -12.45 13.07 18.13
C ASN A 78 -13.93 13.42 17.80
N THR A 79 -14.17 14.22 16.76
CA THR A 79 -15.50 14.68 16.34
C THR A 79 -16.34 13.59 15.64
N LEU A 80 -15.73 12.48 15.20
CA LEU A 80 -16.44 11.34 14.60
C LEU A 80 -16.93 10.31 15.63
N ALA A 81 -16.47 10.37 16.89
CA ALA A 81 -16.88 9.45 17.94
C ALA A 81 -18.33 9.67 18.41
N SER A 82 -18.95 10.81 18.08
CA SER A 82 -20.34 11.12 18.44
C SER A 82 -21.38 10.58 17.45
N THR A 83 -20.96 10.16 16.24
CA THR A 83 -21.88 9.73 15.17
C THR A 83 -22.21 8.24 15.23
N VAL A 84 -21.47 7.44 16.02
CA VAL A 84 -21.76 6.02 16.24
C VAL A 84 -22.47 5.85 17.58
N LYS A 85 -23.69 6.39 17.69
CA LYS A 85 -24.68 5.89 18.65
C LYS A 85 -25.72 5.13 17.83
N ALA A 86 -25.58 3.81 17.82
CA ALA A 86 -26.66 2.89 17.44
C ALA A 86 -27.61 2.70 18.64
#